data_AF-A0A7V8NLX6-F1
#
_entry.id   AF-A0A7V8NLX6-F1
#
_cell.length_a   1.000
_cell.length_b   1.000
_cell.length_c   1.000
_cell.angle_alpha   90.00
_cell.angle_beta   90.00
_cell.angle_gamma   90.00
#
_symmetry.space_group_name_H-M   'P 1'
#
loop_
_entity.id
_entity.type
_entity.pdbx_description
1 polymer ?
#
loop_
_entity_poly.entity_id
_entity_poly.type
_entity_poly.pdbx_seq_one_letter_code
_entity_poly.pdbx_strand_id
1 'polypeptide(L)'
;MPGDMLMVDPTCTITAAGTTTVASSCTAAGVNGKAVGSHQEMLIMWKPVRLQGVGAVSSVINANAFPAGKLLDPWRRHINCLFGLTIQGVPTTTTTGAGSYDSTGAFLCPDTTNGPWTDFVGIPNVPQIDRLPLEATVGWDATQNGNLAEQLQEPSLMGAFEGAGITVLGKGVDFHGQNPWSDGNEGGAFPAATTLLTGVGPNPTALPTGDDNLLCAPTGTNPFPSNFMCNPSSIDGLTITNSSQGGGGIFAHGWAHHLQIANNRVYNNAGTLTGGISVGQGEFPTPVVQGGTTNAAPGSCSDGTGFITNQHLPYCLQLQVNVHNNYVTTNSSLGDELFSGTLSGGGGVTFCTGNDYYLFNYNWVCGNLSSGEGGGLVHLGEIQNGDIEHNSFLFNQSQNPTIPTNGGAIQIMGTPDTDPVCGTLIDADCPPGLSDGIGHSLTINANLIQGNMAESGAGGG
;
A
#
# COMPACT_ATOMS: atom_id res chain seq x y z
N MET A 1 -10.99 13.61 16.51
CA MET A 1 -10.34 13.04 17.73
C MET A 1 -8.87 12.67 17.45
N PRO A 2 -7.91 12.76 18.40
CA PRO A 2 -6.56 12.25 18.15
C PRO A 2 -6.62 10.72 18.03
N GLY A 3 -6.18 10.19 16.89
CA GLY A 3 -6.14 8.76 16.63
C GLY A 3 -5.39 8.00 17.73
N ASP A 4 -5.90 6.81 18.04
CA ASP A 4 -5.35 5.94 19.08
C ASP A 4 -3.86 5.70 18.83
N MET A 5 -3.07 5.80 19.91
CA MET A 5 -1.64 5.50 19.86
C MET A 5 -1.40 4.07 20.34
N LEU A 6 -0.72 3.28 19.53
CA LEU A 6 -0.26 1.95 19.88
C LEU A 6 1.25 2.02 20.12
N MET A 7 1.66 1.86 21.38
CA MET A 7 3.08 1.82 21.74
C MET A 7 3.65 0.41 21.58
N VAL A 8 4.69 0.28 20.75
CA VAL A 8 5.47 -0.95 20.58
C VAL A 8 6.67 -0.88 21.52
N ASP A 9 6.53 -1.48 22.70
CA ASP A 9 7.57 -1.52 23.72
C ASP A 9 8.02 -2.96 23.98
N PRO A 10 9.26 -3.35 23.64
CA PRO A 10 9.77 -4.70 23.87
C PRO A 10 9.89 -5.04 25.37
N THR A 11 9.81 -4.03 26.25
CA THR A 11 9.90 -4.19 27.71
C THR A 11 8.58 -4.55 28.38
N CYS A 12 7.49 -4.64 27.62
CA CYS A 12 6.20 -5.11 28.11
C CYS A 12 6.04 -6.62 27.91
N THR A 13 6.66 -7.44 28.76
CA THR A 13 6.44 -8.90 28.75
C THR A 13 5.52 -9.38 29.87
N ILE A 14 4.67 -10.36 29.55
CA ILE A 14 3.83 -11.06 30.51
C ILE A 14 4.63 -12.24 31.09
N THR A 15 4.89 -12.22 32.39
CA THR A 15 5.24 -13.44 33.15
C THR A 15 3.97 -14.25 33.40
N ALA A 16 3.42 -14.88 32.36
CA ALA A 16 2.40 -15.91 32.50
C ALA A 16 2.79 -17.12 31.66
N ALA A 17 2.90 -18.28 32.31
CA ALA A 17 3.20 -19.56 31.67
C ALA A 17 2.03 -19.95 30.75
N GLY A 18 2.09 -19.49 29.50
CA GLY A 18 1.12 -19.82 28.46
C GLY A 18 1.61 -19.24 27.14
N THR A 19 1.66 -20.07 26.11
CA THR A 19 1.94 -19.68 24.74
C THR A 19 0.85 -18.73 24.24
N THR A 20 1.01 -17.42 24.46
CA THR A 20 0.17 -16.40 23.81
C THR A 20 1.00 -15.73 22.71
N THR A 21 0.48 -15.77 21.48
CA THR A 21 1.07 -15.24 20.25
C THR A 21 0.87 -13.73 20.06
N VAL A 22 0.46 -13.01 21.11
CA VAL A 22 0.25 -11.55 21.10
C VAL A 22 0.77 -10.96 22.40
N ALA A 23 1.51 -9.85 22.31
CA ALA A 23 1.91 -9.06 23.47
C ALA A 23 0.67 -8.36 24.06
N SER A 24 0.33 -8.60 25.33
CA SER A 24 -0.75 -7.85 25.99
C SER A 24 -0.40 -6.39 26.19
N SER A 25 -1.41 -5.52 26.28
CA SER A 25 -1.23 -4.11 26.65
C SER A 25 -0.32 -3.96 27.88
N CYS A 26 0.66 -3.04 27.78
CA CYS A 26 1.54 -2.64 28.89
C CYS A 26 0.76 -2.16 30.14
N THR A 27 -0.52 -1.82 30.00
CA THR A 27 -1.38 -1.39 31.10
C THR A 27 -1.98 -2.54 31.92
N ALA A 28 -1.77 -3.79 31.51
CA ALA A 28 -2.27 -4.96 32.23
C ALA A 28 -1.53 -5.16 33.58
N ALA A 29 -2.29 -5.48 34.63
CA ALA A 29 -1.71 -5.76 35.94
C ALA A 29 -0.83 -7.03 35.88
N GLY A 30 0.43 -6.94 36.33
CA GLY A 30 1.37 -8.07 36.40
C GLY A 30 2.52 -8.04 35.37
N VAL A 31 2.59 -7.03 34.52
CA VAL A 31 3.73 -6.79 33.59
C VAL A 31 4.96 -6.38 34.40
N ASN A 32 5.96 -7.27 34.49
CA ASN A 32 7.18 -7.08 35.28
C ASN A 32 8.41 -7.67 34.55
N GLY A 33 8.83 -7.12 33.41
CA GLY A 33 10.12 -7.56 32.84
C GLY A 33 10.44 -7.15 31.42
N LYS A 34 11.72 -6.81 31.20
CA LYS A 34 12.36 -6.54 29.91
C LYS A 34 12.64 -7.83 29.14
N ALA A 35 12.08 -7.98 27.95
CA ALA A 35 12.75 -8.74 26.90
C ALA A 35 13.39 -7.76 25.92
N VAL A 36 14.58 -8.09 25.44
CA VAL A 36 15.13 -7.48 24.21
C VAL A 36 14.60 -8.35 23.07
N GLY A 37 13.27 -8.33 22.89
CA GLY A 37 12.58 -9.24 21.99
C GLY A 37 12.12 -8.48 20.75
N SER A 38 12.54 -8.92 19.58
CA SER A 38 11.87 -8.56 18.33
C SER A 38 10.46 -9.19 18.33
N HIS A 39 9.44 -8.42 17.97
CA HIS A 39 8.11 -8.92 17.67
C HIS A 39 8.18 -9.74 16.37
N GLN A 40 7.94 -11.05 16.46
CA GLN A 40 7.87 -11.92 15.28
C GLN A 40 6.46 -11.87 14.70
N GLU A 41 6.18 -10.82 13.94
CA GLU A 41 4.83 -10.47 13.51
C GLU A 41 4.87 -9.85 12.11
N MET A 42 3.76 -9.97 11.39
CA MET A 42 3.46 -9.18 10.20
C MET A 42 2.20 -8.38 10.52
N LEU A 43 2.32 -7.06 10.53
CA LEU A 43 1.24 -6.19 11.00
C LEU A 43 0.30 -5.81 9.86
N ILE A 44 -1.01 -5.85 10.12
CA ILE A 44 -2.03 -5.32 9.23
C ILE A 44 -2.66 -4.09 9.92
N MET A 45 -2.34 -2.92 9.41
CA MET A 45 -2.86 -1.63 9.85
C MET A 45 -4.04 -1.23 8.95
N TRP A 46 -5.23 -1.72 9.28
CA TRP A 46 -6.46 -1.42 8.54
C TRP A 46 -7.27 -0.23 9.11
N LYS A 47 -6.81 0.33 10.23
CA LYS A 47 -7.38 1.53 10.85
C LYS A 47 -6.31 2.62 11.01
N PRO A 48 -6.67 3.90 10.90
CA PRO A 48 -5.77 5.00 11.20
C PRO A 48 -5.44 5.04 12.69
N VAL A 49 -4.23 4.59 13.01
CA VAL A 49 -3.63 4.60 14.34
C VAL A 49 -2.22 5.16 14.28
N ARG A 50 -1.71 5.62 15.41
CA ARG A 50 -0.30 6.02 15.55
C ARG A 50 0.48 4.89 16.16
N LEU A 51 1.10 4.08 15.32
CA LEU A 51 2.01 3.02 15.72
C LEU A 51 3.36 3.63 16.08
N GLN A 52 3.69 3.61 17.36
CA GLN A 52 4.86 4.30 17.92
C GLN A 52 5.78 3.30 18.62
N GLY A 53 7.00 3.14 18.11
CA GLY A 53 8.06 2.49 18.85
C GLY A 53 8.63 3.42 19.93
N VAL A 54 9.06 2.84 21.05
CA VAL A 54 9.83 3.55 22.10
C VAL A 54 11.26 3.89 21.66
N GLY A 55 11.65 3.42 20.46
CA GLY A 55 12.87 3.76 19.75
C GLY A 55 13.18 2.68 18.71
N ALA A 56 13.59 3.07 17.50
CA ALA A 56 13.70 2.13 16.37
C ALA A 56 14.61 0.94 16.67
N VAL A 57 15.69 1.12 17.44
CA VAL A 57 16.63 0.03 17.80
C VAL A 57 16.02 -0.98 18.77
N SER A 58 15.07 -0.55 19.59
CA SER A 58 14.42 -1.40 20.60
C SER A 58 13.11 -2.01 20.10
N SER A 59 12.34 -1.25 19.32
CA SER A 59 11.01 -1.66 18.83
C SER A 59 11.16 -2.33 17.46
N VAL A 60 11.47 -3.63 17.47
CA VAL A 60 11.78 -4.39 16.24
C VAL A 60 10.59 -5.25 15.83
N ILE A 61 10.10 -5.07 14.62
CA ILE A 61 9.20 -5.97 13.90
C ILE A 61 10.07 -6.84 12.99
N ASN A 62 10.06 -8.14 13.27
CA ASN A 62 10.75 -9.17 12.51
C ASN A 62 9.71 -9.97 11.73
N ALA A 63 9.56 -9.63 10.45
CA ALA A 63 8.53 -10.13 9.55
C ALA A 63 8.93 -11.43 8.84
N ASN A 64 9.72 -12.29 9.50
CA ASN A 64 10.13 -13.56 8.92
C ASN A 64 8.92 -14.48 8.75
N ALA A 65 8.46 -14.61 7.52
CA ALA A 65 7.31 -15.42 7.16
C ALA A 65 7.57 -16.94 7.26
N PHE A 66 8.79 -17.41 7.54
CA PHE A 66 9.10 -18.84 7.58
C PHE A 66 8.96 -19.47 8.97
N PRO A 67 8.24 -20.60 9.11
CA PRO A 67 7.41 -21.26 8.09
C PRO A 67 6.09 -20.52 7.85
N ALA A 68 5.59 -20.55 6.60
CA ALA A 68 4.42 -19.79 6.14
C ALA A 68 3.19 -19.89 7.06
N GLY A 69 2.91 -21.09 7.58
CA GLY A 69 1.76 -21.34 8.45
C GLY A 69 1.72 -20.57 9.77
N LYS A 70 2.80 -19.90 10.19
CA LYS A 70 2.82 -19.11 11.43
C LYS A 70 2.34 -17.68 11.26
N LEU A 71 2.86 -16.97 10.26
CA LEU A 71 2.56 -15.54 10.06
C LEU A 71 1.86 -15.29 8.73
N LEU A 72 2.27 -15.98 7.65
CA LEU A 72 1.76 -15.72 6.30
C LEU A 72 0.33 -16.22 6.11
N ASP A 73 0.03 -17.46 6.50
CA ASP A 73 -1.33 -17.99 6.31
C ASP A 73 -2.39 -17.22 7.12
N PRO A 74 -2.16 -16.86 8.40
CA PRO A 74 -3.06 -15.95 9.11
C PRO A 74 -3.20 -14.58 8.44
N TRP A 75 -2.09 -14.00 7.98
CA TRP A 75 -2.10 -12.71 7.28
C TRP A 75 -3.00 -12.78 6.03
N ARG A 76 -2.81 -13.77 5.15
CA ARG A 76 -3.62 -13.95 3.92
C ARG A 76 -5.11 -14.05 4.21
N ARG A 77 -5.49 -14.80 5.25
CA ARG A 77 -6.88 -14.90 5.71
C ARG A 77 -7.40 -13.55 6.19
N HIS A 78 -6.67 -12.86 7.06
CA HIS A 78 -7.10 -11.56 7.57
C HIS A 78 -7.26 -10.51 6.47
N ILE A 79 -6.39 -10.51 5.46
CA ILE A 79 -6.53 -9.68 4.26
C ILE A 79 -7.83 -9.97 3.51
N ASN A 80 -8.10 -11.23 3.17
CA ASN A 80 -9.34 -11.62 2.48
C ASN A 80 -10.57 -11.19 3.28
N CYS A 81 -10.54 -11.37 4.60
CA CYS A 81 -11.61 -10.95 5.50
C CYS A 81 -11.86 -9.43 5.45
N LEU A 82 -10.80 -8.60 5.43
CA LEU A 82 -10.93 -7.14 5.35
C LEU A 82 -11.50 -6.67 4.01
N PHE A 83 -11.10 -7.32 2.91
CA PHE A 83 -11.70 -7.10 1.59
C PHE A 83 -13.13 -7.67 1.47
N GLY A 84 -13.66 -8.35 2.48
CA GLY A 84 -15.02 -8.94 2.42
C GLY A 84 -15.12 -10.17 1.51
N LEU A 85 -14.01 -10.86 1.29
CA LEU A 85 -13.91 -12.09 0.51
C LEU A 85 -13.85 -13.34 1.39
N THR A 86 -14.12 -14.50 0.78
CA THR A 86 -13.87 -15.82 1.38
C THR A 86 -12.38 -16.13 1.39
N ILE A 87 -11.98 -17.20 2.09
CA ILE A 87 -10.59 -17.70 2.03
C ILE A 87 -10.19 -18.19 0.62
N GLN A 88 -11.14 -18.37 -0.30
CA GLN A 88 -10.90 -18.69 -1.71
C GLN A 88 -10.80 -17.44 -2.61
N GLY A 89 -10.83 -16.23 -2.05
CA GLY A 89 -10.69 -14.99 -2.83
C GLY A 89 -11.92 -14.66 -3.69
N VAL A 90 -13.11 -15.11 -3.28
CA VAL A 90 -14.37 -14.75 -3.95
C VAL A 90 -15.26 -13.91 -3.02
N PRO A 91 -16.09 -13.00 -3.56
CA PRO A 91 -17.02 -12.21 -2.76
C PRO A 91 -17.91 -13.06 -1.85
N THR A 92 -18.02 -12.64 -0.60
CA THR A 92 -18.95 -13.28 0.34
C THR A 92 -20.39 -12.98 -0.07
N THR A 93 -21.19 -14.03 -0.29
CA THR A 93 -22.60 -13.90 -0.75
C THR A 93 -23.62 -14.02 0.38
N THR A 94 -23.18 -14.38 1.60
CA THR A 94 -24.06 -14.53 2.77
C THR A 94 -23.45 -13.90 4.02
N THR A 95 -24.31 -13.34 4.89
CA THR A 95 -23.95 -12.69 6.17
C THR A 95 -23.26 -13.64 7.14
N THR A 96 -22.17 -13.19 7.77
CA THR A 96 -21.48 -13.75 8.96
C THR A 96 -21.76 -15.21 9.33
N GLY A 97 -20.76 -16.07 9.20
CA GLY A 97 -20.77 -17.44 9.73
C GLY A 97 -19.60 -18.24 9.19
N ALA A 98 -19.12 -19.21 9.97
CA ALA A 98 -17.94 -20.01 9.63
C ALA A 98 -18.01 -20.53 8.17
N GLY A 99 -19.16 -21.08 7.75
CA GLY A 99 -19.38 -21.64 6.41
C GLY A 99 -19.50 -20.67 5.23
N SER A 100 -19.64 -19.35 5.44
CA SER A 100 -19.69 -18.34 4.34
C SER A 100 -18.29 -17.88 3.95
N TYR A 101 -17.41 -17.72 4.95
CA TYR A 101 -16.02 -17.28 4.78
C TYR A 101 -15.08 -18.46 4.52
N ASP A 102 -15.31 -19.59 5.19
CA ASP A 102 -14.58 -20.85 5.05
C ASP A 102 -15.57 -22.02 5.07
N SER A 103 -15.74 -22.71 3.94
CA SER A 103 -16.71 -23.81 3.81
C SER A 103 -16.49 -24.96 4.82
N THR A 104 -15.29 -25.10 5.39
CA THR A 104 -14.99 -26.09 6.43
C THR A 104 -15.35 -25.63 7.84
N GLY A 105 -15.52 -24.32 8.02
CA GLY A 105 -15.75 -23.65 9.29
C GLY A 105 -14.56 -23.65 10.25
N ALA A 106 -13.35 -23.95 9.75
CA ALA A 106 -12.13 -23.94 10.55
C ALA A 106 -11.68 -22.52 10.91
N PHE A 107 -11.95 -21.55 10.04
CA PHE A 107 -11.58 -20.15 10.23
C PHE A 107 -12.79 -19.21 10.25
N LEU A 108 -12.65 -18.08 10.94
CA LEU A 108 -13.68 -17.07 11.11
C LEU A 108 -13.23 -15.72 10.55
N CYS A 109 -14.20 -14.92 10.11
CA CYS A 109 -14.04 -13.52 9.73
C CYS A 109 -15.11 -12.69 10.46
N PRO A 110 -14.73 -11.77 11.37
CA PRO A 110 -13.36 -11.50 11.82
C PRO A 110 -12.81 -12.67 12.66
N ASP A 111 -11.49 -12.84 12.66
CA ASP A 111 -10.81 -13.77 13.56
C ASP A 111 -10.80 -13.20 14.98
N THR A 112 -11.52 -13.87 15.89
CA THR A 112 -11.65 -13.43 17.30
C THR A 112 -10.73 -14.17 18.26
N THR A 113 -9.80 -15.00 17.75
CA THR A 113 -8.88 -15.79 18.57
C THR A 113 -8.06 -14.93 19.53
N ASN A 114 -7.72 -13.70 19.10
CA ASN A 114 -6.94 -12.72 19.86
C ASN A 114 -7.77 -11.51 20.33
N GLY A 115 -9.09 -11.66 20.42
CA GLY A 115 -10.03 -10.60 20.79
C GLY A 115 -10.87 -10.07 19.62
N PRO A 116 -11.93 -9.30 19.89
CA PRO A 116 -12.80 -8.78 18.85
C PRO A 116 -12.10 -7.70 18.02
N TRP A 117 -12.37 -7.68 16.71
CA TRP A 117 -11.99 -6.56 15.86
C TRP A 117 -12.99 -5.42 16.07
N THR A 118 -12.65 -4.46 16.92
CA THR A 118 -13.51 -3.31 17.22
C THR A 118 -13.85 -2.54 15.94
N ASP A 119 -15.15 -2.26 15.77
CA ASP A 119 -15.78 -1.56 14.65
C ASP A 119 -15.79 -2.32 13.31
N PHE A 120 -15.41 -3.60 13.30
CA PHE A 120 -15.54 -4.45 12.11
C PHE A 120 -17.01 -4.80 11.83
N VAL A 121 -17.45 -4.64 10.58
CA VAL A 121 -18.82 -4.97 10.13
C VAL A 121 -18.81 -6.00 8.99
N GLY A 122 -18.94 -7.28 9.31
CA GLY A 122 -18.86 -8.39 8.34
C GLY A 122 -20.15 -8.69 7.57
N ILE A 123 -20.67 -7.74 6.79
CA ILE A 123 -21.85 -7.97 5.93
C ILE A 123 -21.47 -8.01 4.43
N PRO A 124 -22.21 -8.75 3.59
CA PRO A 124 -21.92 -8.86 2.16
C PRO A 124 -21.84 -7.49 1.50
N ASN A 125 -20.89 -7.32 0.56
CA ASN A 125 -20.67 -6.08 -0.19
C ASN A 125 -20.30 -4.84 0.67
N VAL A 126 -19.86 -5.04 1.91
CA VAL A 126 -19.34 -3.96 2.77
C VAL A 126 -17.91 -4.31 3.20
N PRO A 127 -16.94 -4.18 2.28
CA PRO A 127 -15.55 -4.40 2.63
C PRO A 127 -15.11 -3.33 3.62
N GLN A 128 -14.24 -3.72 4.56
CA GLN A 128 -13.72 -2.81 5.58
C GLN A 128 -12.60 -1.93 5.02
N ILE A 129 -11.94 -2.36 3.97
CA ILE A 129 -10.93 -1.60 3.22
C ILE A 129 -11.23 -1.74 1.74
N ASP A 130 -10.89 -0.75 0.95
CA ASP A 130 -11.24 -0.72 -0.46
C ASP A 130 -10.05 -1.07 -1.33
N ARG A 131 -10.31 -1.81 -2.41
CA ARG A 131 -9.38 -1.97 -3.53
C ARG A 131 -9.18 -0.63 -4.25
N LEU A 132 -8.19 -0.53 -5.12
CA LEU A 132 -8.08 0.57 -6.08
C LEU A 132 -9.09 0.37 -7.22
N PRO A 133 -9.54 1.46 -7.89
CA PRO A 133 -10.44 1.32 -9.02
C PRO A 133 -9.81 0.47 -10.12
N LEU A 134 -10.59 -0.44 -10.71
CA LEU A 134 -10.14 -1.41 -11.73
C LEU A 134 -9.12 -2.45 -11.25
N GLU A 135 -8.70 -2.44 -9.98
CA GLU A 135 -7.86 -3.50 -9.40
C GLU A 135 -8.57 -4.84 -9.45
N ALA A 136 -7.94 -5.83 -10.11
CA ALA A 136 -8.47 -7.19 -10.24
C ALA A 136 -8.34 -7.99 -8.93
N THR A 137 -9.24 -7.75 -7.99
CA THR A 137 -9.27 -8.46 -6.70
C THR A 137 -10.27 -9.63 -6.66
N VAL A 138 -10.94 -9.98 -7.76
CA VAL A 138 -11.97 -11.04 -7.76
C VAL A 138 -11.89 -11.92 -9.01
N GLY A 139 -11.66 -13.21 -8.75
CA GLY A 139 -11.82 -14.28 -9.75
C GLY A 139 -10.60 -14.43 -10.65
N TRP A 140 -10.32 -15.69 -11.00
CA TRP A 140 -9.43 -16.08 -12.10
C TRP A 140 -10.05 -15.60 -13.42
N ASP A 141 -9.95 -14.31 -13.73
CA ASP A 141 -10.45 -13.75 -14.98
C ASP A 141 -9.34 -12.93 -15.64
N ALA A 142 -8.68 -13.56 -16.61
CA ALA A 142 -7.59 -12.98 -17.39
C ALA A 142 -8.04 -11.85 -18.33
N THR A 143 -9.32 -11.44 -18.31
CA THR A 143 -9.82 -10.28 -19.06
C THR A 143 -9.87 -9.00 -18.24
N GLN A 144 -9.63 -9.06 -16.92
CA GLN A 144 -9.48 -7.88 -16.07
C GLN A 144 -8.04 -7.36 -16.14
N ASN A 145 -7.86 -6.04 -16.00
CA ASN A 145 -6.52 -5.43 -15.92
C ASN A 145 -5.76 -6.02 -14.72
N GLY A 146 -4.43 -6.14 -14.81
CA GLY A 146 -3.63 -6.61 -13.66
C GLY A 146 -3.89 -8.06 -13.26
N ASN A 147 -3.60 -9.01 -14.16
CA ASN A 147 -3.57 -10.43 -13.81
C ASN A 147 -2.40 -10.74 -12.82
N LEU A 148 -2.55 -10.33 -11.56
CA LEU A 148 -1.72 -10.77 -10.43
C LEU A 148 -1.70 -12.30 -10.30
N ALA A 149 -2.55 -13.02 -11.05
CA ALA A 149 -2.57 -14.48 -11.10
C ALA A 149 -1.36 -15.12 -11.81
N GLU A 150 -0.54 -14.37 -12.56
CA GLU A 150 0.68 -14.95 -13.18
C GLU A 150 1.84 -15.12 -12.18
N GLN A 151 1.80 -14.44 -11.02
CA GLN A 151 2.84 -14.53 -9.98
C GLN A 151 2.49 -15.43 -8.78
N LEU A 152 1.32 -16.09 -8.77
CA LEU A 152 0.84 -16.77 -7.57
C LEU A 152 1.66 -18.03 -7.19
N GLN A 153 2.56 -17.89 -6.21
CA GLN A 153 2.76 -18.92 -5.19
C GLN A 153 1.74 -18.74 -4.05
N GLU A 154 0.50 -19.16 -4.32
CA GLU A 154 -0.63 -19.36 -3.39
C GLU A 154 -1.45 -18.12 -2.95
N PRO A 155 -2.76 -18.27 -2.63
CA PRO A 155 -3.80 -17.31 -3.03
C PRO A 155 -4.13 -16.30 -1.93
N SER A 156 -3.49 -15.14 -1.93
CA SER A 156 -4.19 -13.93 -1.50
C SER A 156 -4.24 -12.90 -2.62
N LEU A 157 -5.23 -12.04 -2.51
CA LEU A 157 -5.57 -11.01 -3.50
C LEU A 157 -4.43 -10.04 -3.78
N MET A 158 -3.53 -9.89 -2.82
CA MET A 158 -2.45 -8.95 -2.91
C MET A 158 -1.28 -9.48 -3.73
N GLY A 159 -1.30 -10.76 -4.17
CA GLY A 159 -0.37 -11.35 -5.14
C GLY A 159 1.11 -10.99 -4.91
N ALA A 160 1.62 -10.09 -5.75
CA ALA A 160 2.97 -9.55 -5.68
C ALA A 160 3.31 -8.79 -4.37
N PHE A 161 2.33 -8.41 -3.56
CA PHE A 161 2.50 -7.58 -2.35
C PHE A 161 2.26 -8.32 -1.03
N GLU A 162 2.24 -9.64 -1.08
CA GLU A 162 1.95 -10.42 0.11
C GLU A 162 2.99 -10.28 1.21
N GLY A 163 2.53 -10.31 2.45
CA GLY A 163 3.40 -10.53 3.60
C GLY A 163 4.40 -9.41 3.87
N ALA A 164 4.03 -8.15 3.61
CA ALA A 164 4.82 -7.02 4.07
C ALA A 164 4.99 -7.06 5.59
N GLY A 165 6.10 -6.51 6.11
CA GLY A 165 6.30 -6.39 7.55
C GLY A 165 5.23 -5.54 8.24
N ILE A 166 4.82 -4.45 7.59
CA ILE A 166 3.62 -3.69 7.90
C ILE A 166 2.83 -3.46 6.61
N THR A 167 1.59 -3.94 6.56
CA THR A 167 0.63 -3.68 5.49
C THR A 167 -0.39 -2.65 5.97
N VAL A 168 -0.51 -1.52 5.27
CA VAL A 168 -1.51 -0.47 5.55
C VAL A 168 -2.61 -0.55 4.50
N LEU A 169 -3.85 -0.62 4.96
CA LEU A 169 -5.04 -0.74 4.14
C LEU A 169 -6.08 0.29 4.60
N GLY A 170 -6.63 1.06 3.67
CA GLY A 170 -7.60 2.09 3.98
C GLY A 170 -8.95 1.87 3.31
N LYS A 171 -9.97 2.55 3.84
CA LYS A 171 -11.23 2.76 3.13
C LYS A 171 -11.24 4.16 2.53
N GLY A 172 -11.49 4.24 1.23
CA GLY A 172 -11.41 5.50 0.48
C GLY A 172 -12.68 5.86 -0.27
N VAL A 173 -13.64 4.93 -0.39
CA VAL A 173 -14.87 5.16 -1.15
C VAL A 173 -16.14 4.70 -0.42
N ASP A 174 -17.26 5.36 -0.73
CA ASP A 174 -18.61 4.91 -0.39
C ASP A 174 -19.32 4.41 -1.65
N PHE A 175 -19.69 3.12 -1.63
CA PHE A 175 -20.45 2.47 -2.71
C PHE A 175 -21.96 2.72 -2.61
N HIS A 176 -22.44 3.38 -1.55
CA HIS A 176 -23.85 3.63 -1.26
C HIS A 176 -24.72 2.36 -1.28
N GLY A 177 -24.16 1.25 -0.77
CA GLY A 177 -24.81 -0.06 -0.70
C GLY A 177 -24.87 -0.82 -2.04
N GLN A 178 -24.21 -0.33 -3.09
CA GLN A 178 -24.09 -1.05 -4.36
C GLN A 178 -23.00 -2.13 -4.31
N ASN A 179 -22.97 -2.99 -5.33
CA ASN A 179 -22.00 -4.08 -5.45
C ASN A 179 -20.58 -3.53 -5.72
N PRO A 180 -19.60 -3.67 -4.82
CA PRO A 180 -18.25 -3.11 -5.01
C PRO A 180 -17.40 -3.84 -6.06
N TRP A 181 -17.86 -4.98 -6.57
CA TRP A 181 -17.07 -5.87 -7.44
C TRP A 181 -17.31 -5.66 -8.93
N SER A 182 -18.36 -4.93 -9.33
CA SER A 182 -18.65 -4.62 -10.72
C SER A 182 -19.65 -3.46 -10.83
N ASP A 183 -19.54 -2.66 -11.89
CA ASP A 183 -20.52 -1.66 -12.29
C ASP A 183 -21.71 -2.24 -13.08
N GLY A 184 -21.68 -3.56 -13.38
CA GLY A 184 -22.65 -4.27 -14.21
C GLY A 184 -22.21 -4.47 -15.67
N ASN A 185 -21.12 -3.84 -16.12
CA ASN A 185 -20.56 -3.96 -17.46
C ASN A 185 -19.13 -4.53 -17.46
N GLU A 186 -18.33 -4.16 -16.47
CA GLU A 186 -16.92 -4.53 -16.33
C GLU A 186 -16.66 -5.11 -14.93
N GLY A 187 -15.93 -6.22 -14.88
CA GLY A 187 -15.42 -6.79 -13.62
C GLY A 187 -14.31 -5.90 -13.07
N GLY A 188 -14.31 -5.62 -11.77
CA GLY A 188 -13.32 -4.70 -11.19
C GLY A 188 -13.65 -3.22 -11.39
N ALA A 189 -14.67 -2.83 -12.16
CA ALA A 189 -15.16 -1.45 -12.13
C ALA A 189 -15.93 -1.16 -10.83
N PHE A 190 -15.78 0.05 -10.30
CA PHE A 190 -16.64 0.54 -9.23
C PHE A 190 -18.00 0.97 -9.78
N PRO A 191 -19.09 0.79 -9.00
CA PRO A 191 -20.40 1.34 -9.38
C PRO A 191 -20.34 2.82 -9.71
N ALA A 192 -21.10 3.27 -10.72
CA ALA A 192 -21.06 4.65 -11.20
C ALA A 192 -21.40 5.71 -10.12
N ALA A 193 -22.13 5.35 -9.08
CA ALA A 193 -22.48 6.25 -7.98
C ALA A 193 -21.41 6.34 -6.88
N THR A 194 -20.32 5.60 -6.99
CA THR A 194 -19.28 5.54 -5.95
C THR A 194 -18.66 6.92 -5.72
N THR A 195 -18.55 7.35 -4.47
CA THR A 195 -17.99 8.65 -4.08
C THR A 195 -16.74 8.51 -3.22
N LEU A 196 -15.83 9.49 -3.30
CA LEU A 196 -14.63 9.55 -2.47
C LEU A 196 -14.94 9.97 -1.03
N LEU A 197 -14.38 9.25 -0.07
CA LEU A 197 -14.47 9.55 1.37
C LEU A 197 -13.54 10.68 1.82
N THR A 198 -12.63 11.13 0.95
CA THR A 198 -11.86 12.38 1.11
C THR A 198 -12.72 13.62 0.90
N GLY A 199 -13.82 13.49 0.15
CA GLY A 199 -14.55 14.61 -0.42
C GLY A 199 -13.89 15.13 -1.71
N VAL A 200 -14.57 16.08 -2.35
CA VAL A 200 -14.13 16.71 -3.61
C VAL A 200 -14.13 18.22 -3.41
N GLY A 201 -13.10 18.91 -3.88
CA GLY A 201 -13.02 20.37 -3.78
C GLY A 201 -12.01 21.02 -4.71
N PRO A 202 -11.92 22.37 -4.69
CA PRO A 202 -11.06 23.13 -5.59
C PRO A 202 -9.57 23.03 -5.25
N ASN A 203 -9.25 22.61 -4.01
CA ASN A 203 -7.89 22.32 -3.59
C ASN A 203 -7.84 20.99 -2.83
N PRO A 204 -7.41 19.90 -3.49
CA PRO A 204 -7.18 18.59 -2.87
C PRO A 204 -6.30 18.59 -1.63
N THR A 205 -5.37 19.54 -1.48
CA THR A 205 -4.48 19.59 -0.31
C THR A 205 -5.13 20.22 0.92
N ALA A 206 -6.30 20.85 0.76
CA ALA A 206 -7.01 21.57 1.81
C ALA A 206 -8.40 20.96 2.11
N LEU A 207 -8.61 19.70 1.73
CA LEU A 207 -9.82 18.97 2.08
C LEU A 207 -9.91 18.84 3.62
N PRO A 208 -11.11 18.99 4.22
CA PRO A 208 -11.27 18.81 5.65
C PRO A 208 -10.85 17.41 6.11
N THR A 209 -10.26 17.33 7.30
CA THR A 209 -9.84 16.07 7.94
C THR A 209 -10.46 15.96 9.32
N GLY A 210 -10.51 14.75 9.88
CA GLY A 210 -11.02 14.52 11.22
C GLY A 210 -12.48 14.94 11.38
N ASP A 211 -12.78 15.61 12.49
CA ASP A 211 -14.15 16.01 12.82
C ASP A 211 -14.68 17.14 11.90
N ASP A 212 -13.80 17.85 11.18
CA ASP A 212 -14.16 18.86 10.18
C ASP A 212 -14.59 18.22 8.85
N ASN A 213 -14.22 16.96 8.61
CA ASN A 213 -14.70 16.20 7.46
C ASN A 213 -16.08 15.62 7.76
N LEU A 214 -17.11 16.15 7.10
CA LEU A 214 -18.50 15.72 7.29
C LEU A 214 -18.73 14.23 6.92
N LEU A 215 -17.86 13.62 6.12
CA LEU A 215 -17.92 12.20 5.77
C LEU A 215 -17.37 11.29 6.88
N CYS A 216 -16.66 11.85 7.87
CA CYS A 216 -16.09 11.12 9.00
C CYS A 216 -17.05 10.94 10.17
N ALA A 217 -18.10 11.73 10.27
CA ALA A 217 -19.12 11.58 11.33
C ALA A 217 -20.49 12.14 10.89
N PRO A 218 -21.07 11.67 9.76
CA PRO A 218 -22.31 12.22 9.22
C PRO A 218 -23.50 12.13 10.20
N THR A 219 -23.46 11.19 11.15
CA THR A 219 -24.49 10.97 12.18
C THR A 219 -23.93 10.97 13.61
N GLY A 220 -22.71 11.49 13.81
CA GLY A 220 -22.02 11.54 15.11
C GLY A 220 -21.12 10.34 15.42
N THR A 221 -21.21 9.24 14.67
CA THR A 221 -20.27 8.11 14.69
C THR A 221 -19.67 7.92 13.31
N ASN A 222 -18.38 7.56 13.23
CA ASN A 222 -17.73 7.26 11.97
C ASN A 222 -18.25 5.92 11.37
N PRO A 223 -18.95 5.94 10.22
CA PRO A 223 -19.40 4.71 9.57
C PRO A 223 -18.26 3.92 8.89
N PHE A 224 -17.10 4.56 8.70
CA PHE A 224 -15.94 4.05 7.99
C PHE A 224 -14.69 4.13 8.88
N PRO A 225 -14.55 3.24 9.88
CA PRO A 225 -13.49 3.32 10.90
C PRO A 225 -12.07 3.25 10.33
N SER A 226 -11.93 2.73 9.11
CA SER A 226 -10.71 2.57 8.32
C SER A 226 -10.44 3.71 7.34
N ASN A 227 -11.23 4.78 7.35
CA ASN A 227 -10.96 5.98 6.55
C ASN A 227 -9.84 6.82 7.19
N PHE A 228 -8.69 6.91 6.51
CA PHE A 228 -7.51 7.61 7.01
C PHE A 228 -7.66 9.14 7.04
N MET A 229 -8.67 9.71 6.38
CA MET A 229 -9.00 11.13 6.52
C MET A 229 -9.58 11.46 7.89
N CYS A 230 -10.11 10.48 8.62
CA CYS A 230 -10.90 10.70 9.82
C CYS A 230 -10.08 10.72 11.11
N ASN A 231 -8.89 10.14 11.12
CA ASN A 231 -8.02 10.16 12.29
C ASN A 231 -6.55 10.22 11.84
N PRO A 232 -5.67 10.86 12.63
CA PRO A 232 -4.25 10.84 12.34
C PRO A 232 -3.69 9.41 12.41
N SER A 233 -2.76 9.11 11.51
CA SER A 233 -2.11 7.82 11.42
C SER A 233 -0.59 7.98 11.24
N SER A 234 0.19 7.11 11.88
CA SER A 234 1.64 7.15 11.75
C SER A 234 2.27 5.77 12.00
N ILE A 235 3.41 5.54 11.35
CA ILE A 235 4.37 4.47 11.65
C ILE A 235 5.65 5.17 12.05
N ASP A 236 5.94 5.20 13.34
CA ASP A 236 7.06 5.97 13.89
C ASP A 236 7.96 5.16 14.82
N GLY A 237 9.28 5.27 14.62
CA GLY A 237 10.25 4.85 15.62
C GLY A 237 10.40 3.33 15.72
N LEU A 238 10.23 2.60 14.63
CA LEU A 238 10.30 1.13 14.56
C LEU A 238 11.50 0.67 13.73
N THR A 239 11.99 -0.53 14.01
CA THR A 239 12.75 -1.32 13.02
C THR A 239 11.81 -2.30 12.34
N ILE A 240 11.89 -2.41 11.02
CA ILE A 240 11.16 -3.40 10.22
C ILE A 240 12.18 -4.18 9.39
N THR A 241 12.21 -5.50 9.58
CA THR A 241 13.23 -6.37 8.99
C THR A 241 12.76 -7.80 8.73
N ASN A 242 13.50 -8.52 7.87
CA ASN A 242 13.28 -9.92 7.50
C ASN A 242 11.94 -10.21 6.83
N SER A 243 11.25 -9.21 6.29
CA SER A 243 10.20 -9.49 5.32
C SER A 243 10.87 -10.08 4.08
N SER A 244 10.38 -11.22 3.62
CA SER A 244 10.94 -11.92 2.47
C SER A 244 9.87 -12.36 1.47
N GLN A 245 8.66 -11.83 1.63
CA GLN A 245 7.54 -12.05 0.72
C GLN A 245 7.43 -10.84 -0.21
N GLY A 246 6.45 -10.82 -1.09
CA GLY A 246 6.34 -9.79 -2.13
C GLY A 246 6.14 -8.35 -1.62
N GLY A 247 5.58 -8.16 -0.41
CA GLY A 247 5.19 -6.86 0.12
C GLY A 247 6.30 -5.99 0.72
N GLY A 248 7.53 -6.47 0.87
CA GLY A 248 8.64 -5.67 1.40
C GLY A 248 8.51 -5.31 2.88
N GLY A 249 9.20 -4.25 3.31
CA GLY A 249 9.19 -3.78 4.71
C GLY A 249 7.86 -3.15 5.11
N ILE A 250 7.52 -2.02 4.50
CA ILE A 250 6.26 -1.31 4.73
C ILE A 250 5.55 -1.17 3.38
N PHE A 251 4.30 -1.65 3.31
CA PHE A 251 3.45 -1.49 2.15
C PHE A 251 2.19 -0.72 2.52
N ALA A 252 1.98 0.45 1.92
CA ALA A 252 0.72 1.18 1.98
C ALA A 252 -0.01 1.02 0.65
N HIS A 253 -1.07 0.21 0.63
CA HIS A 253 -1.76 -0.20 -0.60
C HIS A 253 -2.51 0.97 -1.26
N GLY A 254 -3.50 1.53 -0.57
CA GLY A 254 -4.37 2.57 -1.07
C GLY A 254 -5.13 3.24 0.06
N TRP A 255 -5.61 4.46 -0.19
CA TRP A 255 -6.47 5.24 0.70
C TRP A 255 -5.86 5.62 2.05
N ALA A 256 -4.53 5.46 2.21
CA ALA A 256 -3.78 5.79 3.42
C ALA A 256 -3.47 7.31 3.49
N HIS A 257 -4.50 8.14 3.35
CA HIS A 257 -4.37 9.60 3.34
C HIS A 257 -3.67 10.12 4.59
N HIS A 258 -2.77 11.08 4.42
CA HIS A 258 -2.01 11.73 5.50
C HIS A 258 -1.19 10.78 6.39
N LEU A 259 -0.91 9.56 5.92
CA LEU A 259 -0.06 8.63 6.66
C LEU A 259 1.35 9.21 6.81
N GLN A 260 1.82 9.27 8.05
CA GLN A 260 3.21 9.61 8.35
C GLN A 260 4.04 8.33 8.53
N ILE A 261 5.13 8.20 7.78
CA ILE A 261 6.13 7.13 7.98
C ILE A 261 7.43 7.81 8.38
N ALA A 262 7.77 7.75 9.67
CA ALA A 262 8.86 8.56 10.21
C ALA A 262 9.80 7.83 11.17
N ASN A 263 11.08 8.24 11.21
CA ASN A 263 12.04 7.77 12.21
C ASN A 263 12.23 6.23 12.25
N ASN A 264 11.91 5.53 11.17
CA ASN A 264 12.01 4.07 11.11
C ASN A 264 13.37 3.61 10.60
N ARG A 265 13.73 2.36 10.90
CA ARG A 265 14.83 1.62 10.29
C ARG A 265 14.25 0.48 9.48
N VAL A 266 14.33 0.56 8.15
CA VAL A 266 13.77 -0.44 7.24
C VAL A 266 14.91 -1.12 6.51
N TYR A 267 15.21 -2.36 6.88
CA TYR A 267 16.38 -3.06 6.34
C TYR A 267 16.24 -4.58 6.27
N ASN A 268 17.01 -5.20 5.38
CA ASN A 268 17.01 -6.65 5.16
C ASN A 268 15.61 -7.18 4.85
N ASN A 269 14.89 -6.45 4.00
CA ASN A 269 13.61 -6.87 3.45
C ASN A 269 13.75 -7.13 1.95
N ALA A 270 13.02 -8.11 1.46
CA ALA A 270 12.83 -8.36 0.03
C ALA A 270 11.38 -8.09 -0.35
N GLY A 271 11.14 -7.62 -1.56
CA GLY A 271 9.80 -7.45 -2.11
C GLY A 271 9.78 -7.60 -3.62
N THR A 272 8.59 -7.72 -4.20
CA THR A 272 8.39 -7.89 -5.63
C THR A 272 8.54 -6.55 -6.33
N LEU A 273 7.68 -5.57 -6.02
CA LEU A 273 7.86 -4.20 -6.51
C LEU A 273 8.97 -3.50 -5.72
N THR A 274 8.89 -3.50 -4.39
CA THR A 274 9.81 -2.73 -3.53
C THR A 274 10.23 -3.49 -2.28
N GLY A 275 11.52 -3.47 -1.97
CA GLY A 275 12.04 -4.13 -0.77
C GLY A 275 11.77 -3.34 0.51
N GLY A 276 12.00 -2.02 0.51
CA GLY A 276 11.87 -1.18 1.69
C GLY A 276 10.44 -0.69 1.94
N ILE A 277 10.09 0.48 1.38
CA ILE A 277 8.80 1.16 1.60
C ILE A 277 8.09 1.34 0.25
N SER A 278 6.93 0.71 0.08
CA SER A 278 6.08 0.91 -1.10
C SER A 278 4.82 1.66 -0.68
N VAL A 279 4.49 2.71 -1.43
CA VAL A 279 3.27 3.48 -1.26
C VAL A 279 2.53 3.45 -2.59
N GLY A 280 1.36 2.83 -2.60
CA GLY A 280 0.64 2.48 -3.82
C GLY A 280 1.15 1.17 -4.42
N GLN A 281 0.45 0.73 -5.45
CA GLN A 281 0.83 -0.36 -6.33
C GLN A 281 0.87 0.12 -7.77
N GLY A 282 1.55 -0.62 -8.63
CA GLY A 282 1.73 -0.36 -10.04
C GLY A 282 0.50 -0.64 -10.90
N GLU A 283 -0.57 -1.24 -10.36
CA GLU A 283 -1.89 -1.21 -10.99
C GLU A 283 -2.63 0.11 -10.74
N PHE A 284 -3.08 0.76 -11.82
CA PHE A 284 -3.75 2.05 -11.79
C PHE A 284 -4.89 2.11 -12.82
N PRO A 285 -5.94 2.90 -12.55
CA PRO A 285 -7.02 3.09 -13.51
C PRO A 285 -6.62 4.09 -14.60
N THR A 286 -7.44 4.16 -15.65
CA THR A 286 -7.32 5.21 -16.66
C THR A 286 -7.38 6.61 -16.03
N PRO A 287 -6.62 7.60 -16.55
CA PRO A 287 -6.61 8.94 -15.99
C PRO A 287 -7.98 9.60 -15.92
N VAL A 288 -8.21 10.31 -14.81
CA VAL A 288 -9.39 11.18 -14.67
C VAL A 288 -9.11 12.49 -15.38
N VAL A 289 -9.89 12.81 -16.40
CA VAL A 289 -9.65 13.98 -17.25
C VAL A 289 -10.64 15.10 -16.98
N GLN A 290 -10.16 16.34 -16.87
CA GLN A 290 -11.00 17.50 -16.62
C GLN A 290 -12.00 17.75 -17.75
N GLY A 291 -13.29 17.70 -17.41
CA GLY A 291 -14.40 17.79 -18.36
C GLY A 291 -14.71 16.50 -19.11
N GLY A 292 -14.06 15.38 -18.75
CA GLY A 292 -14.32 14.06 -19.33
C GLY A 292 -15.69 13.52 -18.93
N THR A 293 -16.47 13.02 -19.91
CA THR A 293 -17.77 12.38 -19.67
C THR A 293 -17.69 10.88 -19.42
N THR A 294 -16.49 10.31 -19.56
CA THR A 294 -16.19 8.87 -19.44
C THR A 294 -15.25 8.57 -18.29
N ASN A 295 -15.06 9.50 -17.35
CA ASN A 295 -14.25 9.27 -16.17
C ASN A 295 -14.88 8.14 -15.34
N ALA A 296 -14.09 7.12 -15.03
CA ALA A 296 -14.53 6.02 -14.18
C ALA A 296 -14.75 6.50 -12.73
N ALA A 297 -15.65 5.84 -12.02
CA ALA A 297 -15.84 6.07 -10.60
C ALA A 297 -14.58 5.62 -9.81
N PRO A 298 -14.19 6.33 -8.74
CA PRO A 298 -14.92 7.38 -8.05
C PRO A 298 -14.59 8.81 -8.56
N GLY A 299 -13.80 8.94 -9.63
CA GLY A 299 -13.32 10.22 -10.15
C GLY A 299 -12.15 10.78 -9.32
N SER A 300 -12.00 12.11 -9.36
CA SER A 300 -10.92 12.84 -8.68
C SER A 300 -11.44 13.54 -7.41
N CYS A 301 -10.56 13.74 -6.44
CA CYS A 301 -10.82 14.62 -5.30
C CYS A 301 -10.70 16.12 -5.65
N SER A 302 -10.32 16.46 -6.88
CA SER A 302 -10.42 17.81 -7.43
C SER A 302 -11.75 18.01 -8.17
N ASP A 303 -12.40 19.15 -7.96
CA ASP A 303 -13.53 19.59 -8.80
C ASP A 303 -13.09 20.18 -10.17
N GLY A 304 -11.78 20.15 -10.44
CA GLY A 304 -11.16 20.67 -11.65
C GLY A 304 -10.94 22.18 -11.66
N THR A 305 -11.25 22.89 -10.56
CA THR A 305 -10.90 24.30 -10.41
C THR A 305 -9.38 24.49 -10.51
N GLY A 306 -8.94 25.38 -11.40
CA GLY A 306 -7.51 25.62 -11.66
C GLY A 306 -6.90 24.73 -12.74
N PHE A 307 -7.64 23.73 -13.24
CA PHE A 307 -7.22 22.87 -14.35
C PHE A 307 -7.88 23.31 -15.66
N ILE A 308 -7.17 23.11 -16.77
CA ILE A 308 -7.73 23.35 -18.11
C ILE A 308 -8.47 22.11 -18.62
N THR A 309 -9.42 22.30 -19.53
CA THR A 309 -10.12 21.17 -20.19
C THR A 309 -9.13 20.19 -20.82
N ASN A 310 -9.39 18.90 -20.64
CA ASN A 310 -8.53 17.78 -21.08
C ASN A 310 -7.21 17.63 -20.31
N GLN A 311 -6.99 18.36 -19.21
CA GLN A 311 -5.88 18.09 -18.31
C GLN A 311 -6.22 16.92 -17.38
N HIS A 312 -5.24 16.09 -17.05
CA HIS A 312 -5.40 15.06 -16.04
C HIS A 312 -5.57 15.70 -14.65
N LEU A 313 -6.47 15.12 -13.87
CA LEU A 313 -6.74 15.47 -12.48
C LEU A 313 -6.02 14.47 -11.56
N PRO A 314 -5.70 14.84 -10.30
CA PRO A 314 -5.16 13.89 -9.34
C PRO A 314 -6.09 12.69 -9.17
N TYR A 315 -5.53 11.47 -9.11
CA TYR A 315 -6.30 10.26 -8.87
C TYR A 315 -6.82 10.17 -7.43
N CYS A 316 -6.07 10.75 -6.50
CA CYS A 316 -6.39 10.80 -5.08
C CYS A 316 -6.55 9.41 -4.44
N LEU A 317 -5.82 8.41 -4.94
CA LEU A 317 -5.78 7.08 -4.32
C LEU A 317 -5.10 7.16 -2.96
N GLN A 318 -4.09 8.03 -2.83
CA GLN A 318 -3.48 8.43 -1.58
C GLN A 318 -3.19 9.92 -1.63
N LEU A 319 -3.38 10.63 -0.51
CA LEU A 319 -3.14 12.07 -0.44
C LEU A 319 -2.15 12.36 0.66
N GLN A 320 -1.12 13.16 0.37
CA GLN A 320 -0.24 13.76 1.38
C GLN A 320 0.43 12.73 2.31
N VAL A 321 0.82 11.57 1.77
CA VAL A 321 1.67 10.62 2.51
C VAL A 321 3.03 11.28 2.74
N ASN A 322 3.49 11.29 3.99
CA ASN A 322 4.72 11.95 4.38
C ASN A 322 5.73 10.93 4.93
N VAL A 323 6.75 10.65 4.12
CA VAL A 323 7.81 9.70 4.43
C VAL A 323 9.09 10.49 4.74
N HIS A 324 9.49 10.53 6.01
CA HIS A 324 10.62 11.37 6.41
C HIS A 324 11.48 10.83 7.54
N ASN A 325 12.76 11.23 7.57
CA ASN A 325 13.71 10.82 8.62
C ASN A 325 13.87 9.29 8.79
N ASN A 326 13.57 8.50 7.76
CA ASN A 326 13.76 7.06 7.80
C ASN A 326 15.18 6.67 7.38
N TYR A 327 15.63 5.54 7.91
CA TYR A 327 16.87 4.87 7.53
C TYR A 327 16.51 3.61 6.74
N VAL A 328 16.52 3.72 5.41
CA VAL A 328 16.11 2.67 4.47
C VAL A 328 17.35 2.10 3.80
N THR A 329 17.75 0.89 4.21
CA THR A 329 19.04 0.33 3.77
C THR A 329 18.99 -1.16 3.52
N THR A 330 19.82 -1.66 2.59
CA THR A 330 20.02 -3.11 2.38
C THR A 330 18.71 -3.86 2.17
N ASN A 331 17.75 -3.23 1.49
CA ASN A 331 16.57 -3.91 0.99
C ASN A 331 16.79 -4.30 -0.47
N SER A 332 16.08 -5.33 -0.92
CA SER A 332 16.14 -5.81 -2.29
C SER A 332 14.76 -5.89 -2.93
N SER A 333 14.62 -5.53 -4.19
CA SER A 333 13.39 -5.77 -4.96
C SER A 333 13.65 -6.62 -6.20
N LEU A 334 12.65 -7.39 -6.62
CA LEU A 334 12.58 -7.91 -8.00
C LEU A 334 12.44 -6.74 -8.99
N GLY A 335 11.78 -5.66 -8.54
CA GLY A 335 11.61 -4.43 -9.28
C GLY A 335 10.49 -4.50 -10.30
N ASP A 336 9.55 -5.43 -10.15
CA ASP A 336 8.47 -5.65 -11.10
C ASP A 336 7.33 -6.43 -10.45
N GLU A 337 6.14 -5.87 -10.54
CA GLU A 337 4.90 -6.37 -9.93
C GLU A 337 4.19 -7.43 -10.77
N LEU A 338 4.33 -7.40 -12.10
CA LEU A 338 3.41 -8.10 -13.00
C LEU A 338 4.09 -8.87 -14.14
N PHE A 339 5.43 -8.95 -14.21
CA PHE A 339 6.11 -9.34 -15.45
C PHE A 339 5.66 -8.48 -16.64
N SER A 340 5.14 -7.29 -16.34
CA SER A 340 4.95 -6.24 -17.33
C SER A 340 6.33 -5.99 -17.90
N GLY A 341 6.48 -5.84 -19.22
CA GLY A 341 7.78 -5.77 -19.90
C GLY A 341 8.72 -4.62 -19.48
N THR A 342 8.47 -3.97 -18.35
CA THR A 342 9.21 -2.87 -17.76
C THR A 342 9.33 -3.07 -16.25
N LEU A 343 10.53 -3.44 -15.81
CA LEU A 343 10.86 -3.63 -14.40
C LEU A 343 11.06 -2.25 -13.74
N SER A 344 10.06 -1.63 -13.10
CA SER A 344 10.23 -0.34 -12.41
C SER A 344 9.78 -0.34 -10.95
N GLY A 345 10.55 -0.99 -10.08
CA GLY A 345 10.30 -1.01 -8.65
C GLY A 345 11.55 -0.81 -7.80
N GLY A 346 11.48 0.12 -6.85
CA GLY A 346 12.59 0.58 -6.04
C GLY A 346 13.15 -0.48 -5.10
N GLY A 347 14.47 -0.60 -4.98
CA GLY A 347 15.05 -1.42 -3.90
C GLY A 347 14.70 -0.84 -2.53
N GLY A 348 14.84 0.48 -2.41
CA GLY A 348 14.56 1.24 -1.20
C GLY A 348 13.09 1.67 -1.07
N VAL A 349 12.62 2.57 -1.93
CA VAL A 349 11.29 3.19 -1.82
C VAL A 349 10.61 3.31 -3.19
N THR A 350 9.30 3.12 -3.26
CA THR A 350 8.51 3.41 -4.47
C THR A 350 7.23 4.14 -4.13
N PHE A 351 6.91 5.15 -4.94
CA PHE A 351 5.59 5.78 -5.02
C PHE A 351 4.99 5.48 -6.38
N CYS A 352 3.80 4.89 -6.41
CA CYS A 352 3.08 4.57 -7.65
C CYS A 352 2.04 5.64 -8.02
N THR A 353 1.40 5.50 -9.18
CA THR A 353 0.33 6.38 -9.66
C THR A 353 -0.70 6.69 -8.57
N GLY A 354 -1.12 7.95 -8.46
CA GLY A 354 -2.15 8.38 -7.54
C GLY A 354 -1.72 8.58 -6.08
N ASN A 355 -0.42 8.55 -5.79
CA ASN A 355 0.17 9.04 -4.54
C ASN A 355 0.29 10.56 -4.50
N ASP A 356 -0.80 11.26 -4.80
CA ASP A 356 -0.76 12.70 -5.03
C ASP A 356 -0.30 13.46 -3.78
N TYR A 357 0.54 14.48 -4.00
CA TYR A 357 1.09 15.37 -3.00
C TYR A 357 1.97 14.67 -1.95
N TYR A 358 2.61 13.55 -2.29
CA TYR A 358 3.52 12.90 -1.35
C TYR A 358 4.71 13.81 -1.00
N LEU A 359 5.23 13.62 0.21
CA LEU A 359 6.43 14.27 0.70
C LEU A 359 7.46 13.19 1.06
N PHE A 360 8.63 13.23 0.43
CA PHE A 360 9.74 12.33 0.71
C PHE A 360 10.96 13.13 1.15
N ASN A 361 11.14 13.31 2.45
CA ASN A 361 12.08 14.31 2.98
C ASN A 361 13.04 13.78 4.05
N TYR A 362 14.30 14.22 4.03
CA TYR A 362 15.28 13.92 5.08
C TYR A 362 15.53 12.42 5.35
N ASN A 363 15.32 11.55 4.36
CA ASN A 363 15.57 10.12 4.48
C ASN A 363 17.02 9.77 4.14
N TRP A 364 17.53 8.73 4.79
CA TRP A 364 18.78 8.07 4.45
C TRP A 364 18.47 6.79 3.67
N VAL A 365 18.72 6.80 2.36
CA VAL A 365 18.43 5.70 1.44
C VAL A 365 19.75 5.15 0.92
N CYS A 366 20.19 4.01 1.46
CA CYS A 366 21.56 3.55 1.24
C CYS A 366 21.69 2.05 0.96
N GLY A 367 22.44 1.69 -0.08
CA GLY A 367 22.82 0.29 -0.33
C GLY A 367 21.62 -0.63 -0.58
N ASN A 368 20.53 -0.10 -1.12
CA ASN A 368 19.40 -0.91 -1.58
C ASN A 368 19.67 -1.41 -3.01
N LEU A 369 19.08 -2.55 -3.36
CA LEU A 369 19.25 -3.21 -4.64
C LEU A 369 17.88 -3.38 -5.33
N SER A 370 17.77 -3.03 -6.60
CA SER A 370 16.64 -3.43 -7.44
C SER A 370 17.13 -4.26 -8.61
N SER A 371 16.44 -5.35 -8.93
CA SER A 371 16.61 -6.01 -10.22
C SER A 371 15.76 -5.43 -11.35
N GLY A 372 14.99 -4.38 -11.05
CA GLY A 372 14.42 -3.46 -12.01
C GLY A 372 15.13 -2.11 -12.00
N GLU A 373 14.39 -1.08 -12.39
CA GLU A 373 14.82 0.32 -12.35
C GLU A 373 14.68 0.90 -10.94
N GLY A 374 15.57 1.83 -10.58
CA GLY A 374 15.53 2.51 -9.28
C GLY A 374 16.15 1.68 -8.14
N GLY A 375 17.44 1.82 -7.86
CA GLY A 375 18.02 1.20 -6.67
C GLY A 375 17.51 1.85 -5.37
N GLY A 376 17.49 3.19 -5.32
CA GLY A 376 17.14 3.96 -4.14
C GLY A 376 15.64 4.28 -4.03
N LEU A 377 15.14 5.17 -4.89
CA LEU A 377 13.74 5.58 -4.95
C LEU A 377 13.20 5.50 -6.38
N VAL A 378 11.95 5.07 -6.53
CA VAL A 378 11.18 5.14 -7.77
C VAL A 378 9.94 6.02 -7.58
N HIS A 379 9.78 6.99 -8.47
CA HIS A 379 8.50 7.63 -8.75
C HIS A 379 7.96 7.00 -10.03
N LEU A 380 6.88 6.23 -9.90
CA LEU A 380 6.28 5.45 -10.97
C LEU A 380 4.88 5.99 -11.27
N GLY A 381 4.73 6.69 -12.38
CA GLY A 381 3.44 7.09 -12.90
C GLY A 381 3.02 8.50 -12.60
N GLU A 382 1.75 8.76 -12.90
CA GLU A 382 1.19 10.08 -12.76
C GLU A 382 0.88 10.38 -11.28
N ILE A 383 1.67 11.29 -10.73
CA ILE A 383 1.55 11.73 -9.35
C ILE A 383 1.64 13.25 -9.32
N GLN A 384 0.56 13.91 -8.89
CA GLN A 384 0.50 15.37 -8.84
C GLN A 384 1.33 15.89 -7.66
N ASN A 385 2.21 16.85 -7.93
CA ASN A 385 2.90 17.66 -6.93
C ASN A 385 3.69 16.85 -5.88
N GLY A 386 4.35 15.77 -6.30
CA GLY A 386 5.30 15.05 -5.45
C GLY A 386 6.50 15.91 -5.07
N ASP A 387 7.03 15.72 -3.86
CA ASP A 387 8.17 16.47 -3.33
C ASP A 387 9.25 15.54 -2.77
N ILE A 388 10.47 15.63 -3.31
CA ILE A 388 11.63 14.83 -2.93
C ILE A 388 12.74 15.78 -2.51
N GLU A 389 12.90 16.03 -1.20
CA GLU A 389 13.93 16.95 -0.74
C GLU A 389 14.82 16.50 0.43
N HIS A 390 16.04 17.02 0.44
CA HIS A 390 16.96 16.89 1.57
C HIS A 390 17.29 15.44 1.98
N ASN A 391 17.13 14.49 1.07
CA ASN A 391 17.46 13.09 1.29
C ASN A 391 18.92 12.81 0.95
N SER A 392 19.44 11.69 1.45
CA SER A 392 20.73 11.13 1.07
C SER A 392 20.52 9.79 0.37
N PHE A 393 20.84 9.72 -0.93
CA PHE A 393 20.84 8.52 -1.74
C PHE A 393 22.27 8.05 -1.97
N LEU A 394 22.64 6.93 -1.35
CA LEU A 394 24.03 6.49 -1.27
C LEU A 394 24.19 5.02 -1.67
N PHE A 395 25.07 4.73 -2.62
CA PHE A 395 25.46 3.35 -2.95
C PHE A 395 24.30 2.38 -3.30
N ASN A 396 23.15 2.89 -3.70
CA ASN A 396 22.04 2.08 -4.19
C ASN A 396 22.36 1.57 -5.60
N GLN A 397 21.83 0.40 -5.93
CA GLN A 397 22.16 -0.32 -7.15
C GLN A 397 20.90 -0.75 -7.88
N SER A 398 20.86 -0.50 -9.18
CA SER A 398 19.94 -1.12 -10.11
C SER A 398 20.73 -2.08 -10.99
N GLN A 399 20.39 -3.37 -10.95
CA GLN A 399 21.13 -4.43 -11.62
C GLN A 399 20.20 -5.56 -12.08
N ASN A 400 20.18 -5.83 -13.38
CA ASN A 400 19.64 -7.06 -13.91
C ASN A 400 20.67 -7.78 -14.80
N PRO A 401 20.88 -9.11 -14.62
CA PRO A 401 21.88 -9.85 -15.38
C PRO A 401 21.50 -10.09 -16.85
N THR A 402 20.22 -9.95 -17.23
CA THR A 402 19.74 -10.28 -18.57
C THR A 402 19.34 -9.06 -19.39
N ILE A 403 18.97 -7.95 -18.73
CA ILE A 403 18.54 -6.71 -19.40
C ILE A 403 19.19 -5.47 -18.77
N PRO A 404 19.36 -4.38 -19.52
CA PRO A 404 19.74 -3.08 -18.95
C PRO A 404 18.69 -2.58 -17.96
N THR A 405 19.13 -2.01 -16.83
CA THR A 405 18.26 -1.32 -15.86
C THR A 405 18.81 0.06 -15.52
N ASN A 406 17.92 1.00 -15.28
CA ASN A 406 18.22 2.43 -15.14
C ASN A 406 17.94 2.95 -13.72
N GLY A 407 18.53 4.10 -13.36
CA GLY A 407 18.22 4.80 -12.11
C GLY A 407 18.84 4.11 -10.89
N GLY A 408 20.11 4.39 -10.58
CA GLY A 408 20.77 3.85 -9.39
C GLY A 408 20.21 4.49 -8.12
N ALA A 409 20.15 5.83 -8.08
CA ALA A 409 19.68 6.58 -6.93
C ALA A 409 18.18 6.82 -6.98
N ILE A 410 17.72 7.51 -8.02
CA ILE A 410 16.33 7.92 -8.20
C ILE A 410 15.92 7.61 -9.65
N GLN A 411 14.80 6.91 -9.81
CA GLN A 411 14.15 6.72 -11.10
C GLN A 411 12.83 7.49 -11.10
N ILE A 412 12.61 8.30 -12.14
CA ILE A 412 11.35 9.03 -12.35
C ILE A 412 10.84 8.66 -13.73
N MET A 413 9.67 8.02 -13.79
CA MET A 413 9.07 7.62 -15.06
C MET A 413 7.56 7.59 -14.97
N GLY A 414 6.89 7.73 -16.12
CA GLY A 414 5.48 7.37 -16.22
C GLY A 414 5.32 5.87 -16.13
N THR A 415 4.16 5.41 -15.68
CA THR A 415 3.88 3.98 -15.64
C THR A 415 3.73 3.51 -17.08
N PRO A 416 4.47 2.48 -17.49
CA PRO A 416 4.30 1.88 -18.80
C PRO A 416 2.83 1.52 -18.98
N ASP A 417 2.22 1.95 -20.09
CA ASP A 417 0.84 1.60 -20.39
C ASP A 417 0.71 0.07 -20.47
N THR A 418 -0.47 -0.41 -20.06
CA THR A 418 -0.93 -1.79 -20.25
C THR A 418 -0.48 -2.32 -21.60
N ASP A 419 0.00 -3.57 -21.63
CA ASP A 419 0.38 -4.27 -22.87
C ASP A 419 -0.73 -4.08 -23.91
N PRO A 420 -0.53 -3.22 -24.94
CA PRO A 420 -1.61 -2.87 -25.83
C PRO A 420 -2.00 -4.11 -26.62
N VAL A 421 -3.27 -4.50 -26.59
CA VAL A 421 -3.73 -5.62 -27.45
C VAL A 421 -3.71 -5.16 -28.91
N CYS A 422 -2.68 -5.50 -29.70
CA CYS A 422 -2.68 -5.18 -31.14
C CYS A 422 -3.59 -6.11 -31.93
N GLY A 423 -4.89 -5.79 -31.93
CA GLY A 423 -5.89 -6.47 -32.75
C GLY A 423 -6.46 -7.72 -32.11
N THR A 424 -7.06 -8.60 -32.91
CA THR A 424 -7.86 -9.75 -32.41
C THR A 424 -7.02 -10.99 -32.09
N LEU A 425 -5.70 -10.86 -32.01
CA LEU A 425 -4.80 -11.98 -31.74
C LEU A 425 -4.28 -11.84 -30.32
N ILE A 426 -4.65 -12.83 -29.52
CA ILE A 426 -4.10 -13.13 -28.20
C ILE A 426 -2.60 -13.40 -28.41
N ASP A 427 -1.71 -12.70 -27.72
CA ASP A 427 -0.24 -12.86 -27.77
C ASP A 427 0.49 -12.17 -28.95
N ALA A 428 0.55 -10.85 -28.94
CA ALA A 428 1.45 -10.07 -29.80
C ALA A 428 2.06 -8.90 -29.02
N ASP A 429 3.38 -8.93 -28.80
CA ASP A 429 4.14 -7.85 -28.14
C ASP A 429 4.01 -6.54 -28.94
N CYS A 430 3.26 -5.59 -28.39
CA CYS A 430 3.07 -4.29 -29.01
C CYS A 430 4.09 -3.26 -28.49
N PRO A 431 4.49 -2.28 -29.32
CA PRO A 431 5.22 -1.14 -28.80
C PRO A 431 4.38 -0.50 -27.69
N PRO A 432 4.93 -0.26 -26.49
CA PRO A 432 4.17 0.30 -25.39
C PRO A 432 3.56 1.64 -25.79
N GLY A 433 2.33 1.88 -25.35
CA GLY A 433 1.66 3.17 -25.48
C GLY A 433 2.51 4.28 -24.83
N LEU A 434 2.20 5.53 -25.15
CA LEU A 434 2.77 6.64 -24.38
C LEU A 434 2.22 6.55 -22.96
N SER A 435 3.09 6.46 -21.97
CA SER A 435 2.68 6.54 -20.56
C SER A 435 1.94 7.85 -20.28
N ASP A 436 1.07 7.87 -19.27
CA ASP A 436 0.39 9.08 -18.77
C ASP A 436 1.36 10.14 -18.19
N GLY A 437 2.64 9.78 -18.06
CA GLY A 437 3.71 10.66 -17.61
C GLY A 437 3.91 10.61 -16.10
N ILE A 438 4.68 11.57 -15.59
CA ILE A 438 5.12 11.62 -14.18
C ILE A 438 4.22 12.51 -13.31
N GLY A 439 3.10 13.00 -13.87
CA GLY A 439 2.26 14.01 -13.23
C GLY A 439 2.85 15.42 -13.22
N HIS A 440 2.07 16.35 -12.67
CA HIS A 440 2.38 17.78 -12.69
C HIS A 440 3.31 18.18 -11.52
N SER A 441 4.28 19.06 -11.78
CA SER A 441 5.03 19.79 -10.74
C SER A 441 5.76 18.93 -9.69
N LEU A 442 6.30 17.78 -10.08
CA LEU A 442 7.29 17.05 -9.27
C LEU A 442 8.49 17.95 -8.94
N THR A 443 8.84 18.03 -7.66
CA THR A 443 10.02 18.74 -7.17
C THR A 443 11.08 17.76 -6.67
N ILE A 444 12.32 17.93 -7.13
CA ILE A 444 13.49 17.20 -6.64
C ILE A 444 14.56 18.24 -6.28
N ASN A 445 14.81 18.42 -5.00
CA ASN A 445 15.60 19.55 -4.53
C ASN A 445 16.49 19.18 -3.33
N ALA A 446 17.68 19.79 -3.27
CA ALA A 446 18.59 19.68 -2.12
C ALA A 446 18.95 18.24 -1.65
N ASN A 447 18.87 17.23 -2.53
CA ASN A 447 19.26 15.86 -2.22
C ASN A 447 20.77 15.64 -2.40
N LEU A 448 21.38 14.83 -1.53
CA LEU A 448 22.72 14.28 -1.74
C LEU A 448 22.61 12.97 -2.50
N ILE A 449 23.28 12.87 -3.65
CA ILE A 449 23.30 11.67 -4.49
C ILE A 449 24.74 11.26 -4.73
N GLN A 450 25.17 10.12 -4.20
CA GLN A 450 26.58 9.73 -4.26
C GLN A 450 26.79 8.22 -4.31
N GLY A 451 27.63 7.76 -5.24
CA GLY A 451 28.13 6.38 -5.29
C GLY A 451 27.11 5.32 -5.70
N ASN A 452 25.92 5.74 -6.16
CA ASN A 452 24.89 4.86 -6.71
C ASN A 452 25.26 4.37 -8.12
N MET A 453 24.71 3.23 -8.54
CA MET A 453 25.05 2.57 -9.81
C MET A 453 23.80 2.01 -10.51
N ALA A 454 23.71 2.22 -11.81
CA ALA A 454 22.78 1.54 -12.70
C ALA A 454 23.63 0.71 -13.67
N GLU A 455 23.85 -0.56 -13.35
CA GLU A 455 24.99 -1.34 -13.87
C GLU A 455 25.07 -1.39 -15.41
N SER A 456 24.18 -2.17 -16.02
CA SER A 456 24.13 -2.42 -17.46
C SER A 456 23.35 -1.35 -18.22
N GLY A 457 22.57 -0.52 -17.52
CA GLY A 457 21.83 0.61 -18.08
C GLY A 457 22.48 1.97 -17.80
N ALA A 458 21.65 2.99 -17.59
CA ALA A 458 22.07 4.38 -17.46
C ALA A 458 21.50 5.06 -16.22
N GLY A 459 22.11 6.19 -15.84
CA GLY A 459 21.62 7.03 -14.74
C GLY A 459 21.93 6.45 -13.37
N GLY A 460 23.20 6.48 -12.96
CA GLY A 460 23.55 6.12 -11.58
C GLY A 460 23.02 7.14 -10.55
N GLY A 461 22.88 8.40 -10.94
CA GLY A 461 22.38 9.50 -10.10
C GLY A 461 20.87 9.55 -10.00
#